data_AF-A0A965LBZ3-F1
#
_entry.id   AF-A0A965LBZ3-F1
#
_cell.length_a   1.000
_cell.length_b   1.000
_cell.length_c   1.000
_cell.angle_alpha   90.00
_cell.angle_beta   90.00
_cell.angle_gamma   90.00
#
_symmetry.space_group_name_H-M   'P 1'
#
loop_
_entity.id
_entity.type
_entity.pdbx_description
1 polymer ?
#
loop_
_entity_poly.entity_id
_entity_poly.type
_entity_poly.pdbx_seq_one_letter_code
_entity_poly.pdbx_strand_id
1 'polypeptide(L)'
;MESESPSRSPQTEKLFLWASFILFCTVVALTVSTYGEDTARLEAIRATERQKEQAYTVLERTREQTDRYINRFGSDQEFVRDQARERMGVAEPGEIVIRLDGSAATTVQRAPARPAAAPAR
;
A
#
# COMPACT_ATOMS: atom_id res chain seq x y z
N MET A 1 31.54 48.67 -51.83
CA MET A 1 32.00 47.79 -50.73
C MET A 1 30.99 46.67 -50.65
N GLU A 2 31.08 45.81 -51.65
CA GLU A 2 30.27 44.62 -51.82
C GLU A 2 30.51 43.68 -50.64
N SER A 3 29.42 43.38 -49.94
CA SER A 3 29.39 42.37 -48.89
C SER A 3 29.51 40.99 -49.54
N GLU A 4 30.71 40.41 -49.55
CA GLU A 4 30.88 38.98 -49.81
C GLU A 4 30.09 38.20 -48.76
N SER A 5 28.97 37.63 -49.18
CA SER A 5 28.35 36.54 -48.43
C SER A 5 29.30 35.35 -48.56
N PRO A 6 29.93 34.87 -47.48
CA PRO A 6 30.89 33.79 -47.60
C PRO A 6 30.14 32.57 -48.13
N SER A 7 30.66 31.99 -49.21
CA SER A 7 30.16 30.76 -49.84
C SER A 7 29.79 29.72 -48.77
N ARG A 8 28.49 29.51 -48.58
CA ARG A 8 27.95 28.58 -47.59
C ARG A 8 28.37 27.17 -47.98
N SER A 9 29.38 26.61 -47.30
CA SER A 9 29.88 25.28 -47.63
C SER A 9 28.90 24.21 -47.14
N PRO A 10 28.61 23.16 -47.93
CA PRO A 10 27.66 22.11 -47.55
C PRO A 10 28.09 21.34 -46.28
N GLN A 11 29.36 21.43 -45.90
CA GLN A 11 29.89 20.87 -44.66
C GLN A 11 29.45 21.66 -43.43
N THR A 12 29.45 23.00 -43.50
CA THR A 12 28.98 23.85 -42.37
C THR A 12 27.49 23.68 -42.12
N GLU A 13 26.69 23.47 -43.18
CA GLU A 13 25.26 23.21 -43.06
C GLU A 13 24.96 21.87 -42.37
N LYS A 14 25.69 20.81 -42.73
CA LYS A 14 25.61 19.52 -42.03
C LYS A 14 25.99 19.65 -40.55
N LEU A 15 27.07 20.36 -40.23
CA LEU A 15 27.48 20.59 -38.85
C LEU A 15 26.42 21.35 -38.05
N PHE A 16 25.78 22.35 -38.68
CA PHE A 16 24.70 23.11 -38.04
C PHE A 16 23.46 22.25 -37.78
N LEU A 17 23.09 21.39 -38.73
CA LEU A 17 21.99 20.44 -38.57
C LEU A 17 22.26 19.46 -37.44
N TRP A 18 23.46 18.86 -37.40
CA TRP A 18 23.86 17.96 -36.31
C TRP A 18 23.90 18.68 -34.95
N ALA A 19 24.43 19.90 -34.89
CA ALA A 19 24.45 20.70 -33.67
C ALA A 19 23.02 21.02 -33.19
N SER A 20 22.12 21.43 -34.09
CA SER A 20 20.73 21.71 -33.75
C SER A 20 19.97 20.44 -33.30
N PHE A 21 20.25 19.30 -33.91
CA PHE A 21 19.67 18.01 -33.54
C PHE A 21 20.12 17.58 -32.15
N ILE A 22 21.42 17.67 -31.87
CA ILE A 22 21.97 17.35 -30.54
C ILE A 22 21.39 18.32 -29.50
N LEU A 23 21.34 19.62 -29.81
CA LEU A 23 20.75 20.62 -28.93
C LEU A 23 19.27 20.29 -28.63
N PHE A 24 18.49 19.95 -29.65
CA PHE A 24 17.10 19.55 -29.49
C PHE A 24 16.98 18.30 -28.60
N CYS A 25 17.78 17.27 -28.83
CA CYS A 25 17.81 16.07 -27.99
C CYS A 25 18.16 16.40 -26.54
N THR A 26 19.11 17.30 -26.29
CA THR A 26 19.46 17.71 -24.92
C THR A 26 18.32 18.43 -24.22
N VAL A 27 17.61 19.32 -24.92
CA VAL A 27 16.45 20.02 -24.34
C VAL A 27 15.32 19.04 -24.02
N VAL A 28 15.03 18.09 -24.92
CA VAL A 28 14.02 17.05 -24.68
C VAL A 28 14.42 16.17 -23.49
N ALA A 29 15.67 15.73 -23.42
CA ALA A 29 16.17 14.92 -22.31
C ALA A 29 16.05 15.66 -20.97
N LEU A 30 16.42 16.94 -20.92
CA LEU A 30 16.26 17.77 -19.73
C LEU A 30 14.78 17.93 -19.34
N THR A 31 13.91 18.18 -20.32
CA THR A 31 12.47 18.30 -20.11
C THR A 31 11.90 17.02 -19.50
N VAL A 32 12.19 15.86 -20.08
CA VAL A 32 11.74 14.56 -19.56
C VAL A 32 12.32 14.28 -18.17
N SER A 33 13.58 14.64 -17.93
CA SER A 33 14.20 14.50 -16.61
C SER A 33 13.52 15.36 -15.56
N THR A 34 13.18 16.61 -15.88
CA THR A 34 12.54 17.53 -14.93
C THR A 34 11.10 17.14 -14.65
N TYR A 35 10.30 16.82 -15.68
CA TYR A 35 8.89 16.50 -15.49
C TYR A 35 8.62 15.03 -15.14
N GLY A 36 9.57 14.13 -15.44
CA GLY A 36 9.46 12.70 -15.14
C GLY A 36 9.32 12.43 -13.65
N GLU A 37 10.12 13.10 -12.82
CA GLU A 37 10.06 12.95 -11.37
C GLU A 37 8.72 13.43 -10.78
N ASP A 38 8.20 14.55 -11.27
CA ASP A 38 6.91 15.10 -10.82
C ASP A 38 5.75 14.17 -11.20
N THR A 39 5.76 13.61 -12.40
CA THR A 39 4.73 12.65 -12.83
C THR A 39 4.78 11.37 -12.01
N ALA A 40 5.98 10.82 -11.75
CA ALA A 40 6.16 9.65 -10.90
C ALA A 40 5.69 9.90 -9.46
N ARG A 41 5.97 11.09 -8.92
CA ARG A 41 5.51 11.51 -7.58
C ARG A 41 3.98 11.61 -7.52
N LEU A 42 3.35 12.18 -8.55
CA LEU A 42 1.89 12.26 -8.63
C LEU A 42 1.24 10.87 -8.71
N GLU A 43 1.82 9.95 -9.47
CA GLU A 43 1.34 8.57 -9.55
C GLU A 43 1.49 7.83 -8.22
N ALA A 44 2.62 8.03 -7.52
CA ALA A 44 2.85 7.45 -6.20
C ALA A 44 1.83 7.96 -5.16
N ILE A 45 1.50 9.25 -5.19
CA ILE A 45 0.47 9.84 -4.31
C ILE A 45 -0.89 9.21 -4.62
N ARG A 46 -1.30 9.14 -5.88
CA ARG A 46 -2.56 8.51 -6.29
C ARG A 46 -2.64 7.04 -5.91
N ALA A 47 -1.53 6.29 -6.03
CA ALA A 47 -1.47 4.91 -5.60
C ALA A 47 -1.67 4.79 -4.07
N THR A 48 -1.06 5.69 -3.31
CA THR A 48 -1.21 5.75 -1.85
C THR A 48 -2.65 6.09 -1.43
N GLU A 49 -3.30 7.01 -2.14
CA GLU A 49 -4.71 7.35 -1.91
C GLU A 49 -5.62 6.13 -2.10
N ARG A 50 -5.46 5.39 -3.20
CA ARG A 50 -6.23 4.16 -3.44
C ARG A 50 -5.97 3.09 -2.38
N GLN A 51 -4.73 2.93 -1.95
CA GLN A 51 -4.40 1.99 -0.87
C GLN A 51 -5.09 2.37 0.44
N LYS A 52 -5.10 3.66 0.78
CA LYS A 52 -5.80 4.16 1.97
C LYS A 52 -7.31 3.94 1.86
N GLU A 53 -7.91 4.25 0.71
CA GLU A 53 -9.33 4.02 0.47
C GLU A 53 -9.69 2.54 0.66
N GLN A 54 -8.92 1.63 0.08
CA GLN A 54 -9.10 0.19 0.30
C GLN A 54 -8.99 -0.19 1.78
N ALA A 55 -7.98 0.33 2.49
CA ALA A 55 -7.82 0.09 3.93
C ALA A 55 -9.02 0.60 4.73
N TYR A 56 -9.55 1.78 4.41
CA TYR A 56 -10.76 2.33 5.04
C TYR A 56 -11.98 1.45 4.80
N THR A 57 -12.18 0.91 3.59
CA THR A 57 -13.32 0.01 3.34
C THR A 57 -13.23 -1.28 4.13
N VAL A 58 -12.02 -1.80 4.39
CA VAL A 58 -11.82 -3.00 5.22
C VAL A 58 -12.09 -2.67 6.69
N LEU A 59 -11.61 -1.51 7.16
CA LEU A 59 -11.87 -1.02 8.51
C LEU A 59 -13.36 -0.83 8.77
N GLU A 60 -14.10 -0.25 7.83
CA GLU A 60 -15.55 -0.03 8.00
C GLU A 60 -16.31 -1.35 8.11
N ARG A 61 -16.02 -2.32 7.23
CA ARG A 61 -16.61 -3.67 7.33
C ARG A 61 -16.28 -4.35 8.66
N THR A 62 -15.04 -4.20 9.13
CA THR A 62 -14.61 -4.76 10.42
C THR A 62 -15.38 -4.11 11.56
N ARG A 63 -15.53 -2.78 11.54
CA ARG A 63 -16.31 -2.03 12.52
C ARG A 63 -17.76 -2.51 12.56
N GLU A 64 -18.41 -2.63 11.41
CA GLU A 64 -19.79 -3.14 11.33
C GLU A 64 -19.94 -4.58 11.88
N GLN A 65 -18.93 -5.44 11.65
CA GLN A 65 -18.91 -6.79 12.24
C GLN A 65 -18.73 -6.74 13.76
N THR A 66 -17.80 -5.91 14.24
CA THR A 66 -17.55 -5.71 15.66
C THR A 66 -18.77 -5.13 16.38
N ASP A 67 -19.43 -4.12 15.80
CA ASP A 67 -20.62 -3.52 16.38
C ASP A 67 -21.76 -4.54 16.50
N ARG A 68 -21.96 -5.38 15.47
CA ARG A 68 -22.91 -6.50 15.55
C ARG A 68 -22.55 -7.52 16.62
N TYR A 69 -21.26 -7.86 16.75
CA TYR A 69 -20.77 -8.76 17.78
C TYR A 69 -21.01 -8.20 19.19
N ILE A 70 -20.67 -6.93 19.43
CA ILE A 70 -20.84 -6.26 20.73
C ILE A 70 -22.33 -6.18 21.09
N ASN A 71 -23.17 -5.76 20.14
CA ASN A 71 -24.62 -5.72 20.36
C ASN A 71 -25.16 -7.11 20.74
N ARG A 72 -24.74 -8.16 20.04
CA ARG A 72 -25.13 -9.54 20.37
C ARG A 72 -24.64 -9.96 21.75
N PHE A 73 -23.39 -9.63 22.12
CA PHE A 73 -22.84 -9.94 23.43
C PHE A 73 -23.62 -9.28 24.58
N GLY A 74 -24.19 -8.09 24.36
CA GLY A 74 -25.05 -7.42 25.34
C GLY A 74 -26.48 -7.97 25.40
N SER A 75 -27.02 -8.44 24.27
CA SER A 75 -28.43 -8.83 24.15
C SER A 75 -28.71 -10.33 24.32
N ASP A 76 -27.73 -11.20 24.04
CA ASP A 76 -27.89 -12.66 23.94
C ASP A 76 -27.04 -13.39 25.00
N GLN A 77 -27.69 -13.89 26.04
CA GLN A 77 -27.02 -14.56 27.17
C GLN A 77 -26.47 -15.95 26.80
N GLU A 78 -27.10 -16.65 25.85
CA GLU A 78 -26.60 -17.96 25.38
C GLU A 78 -25.29 -17.76 24.61
N PHE A 79 -25.23 -16.75 23.76
CA PHE A 79 -24.00 -16.38 23.06
C PHE A 79 -22.83 -16.06 24.00
N VAL A 80 -23.08 -15.39 25.13
CA VAL A 80 -22.05 -15.13 26.14
C VAL A 80 -21.58 -16.43 26.79
N ARG A 81 -22.49 -17.36 27.11
CA ARG A 81 -22.15 -18.67 27.68
C ARG A 81 -21.31 -19.49 26.72
N ASP A 82 -21.69 -19.53 25.45
CA ASP A 82 -20.92 -20.24 24.41
C ASP A 82 -19.53 -19.63 24.25
N GLN A 83 -19.41 -18.30 24.19
CA GLN A 83 -18.09 -17.65 24.13
C GLN A 83 -17.26 -17.90 25.40
N ALA A 84 -17.87 -17.95 26.59
CA ALA A 84 -17.18 -18.28 27.84
C ALA A 84 -16.72 -19.75 27.87
N ARG A 85 -17.54 -20.68 27.38
CA ARG A 85 -17.21 -22.10 27.29
C ARG A 85 -16.09 -22.33 26.28
N GLU A 86 -16.18 -21.77 25.08
CA GLU A 86 -15.20 -21.95 24.02
C GLU A 86 -13.86 -21.26 24.32
N ARG A 87 -13.88 -19.99 24.75
CA ARG A 87 -12.64 -19.20 24.90
C ARG A 87 -12.01 -19.34 26.28
N MET A 88 -12.82 -19.44 27.32
CA MET A 88 -12.36 -19.45 28.70
C MET A 88 -12.39 -20.85 29.30
N GLY A 89 -13.00 -21.83 28.62
CA GLY A 89 -13.13 -23.19 29.13
C GLY A 89 -14.06 -23.29 30.34
N VAL A 90 -14.97 -22.33 30.52
CA VAL A 90 -15.90 -22.30 31.65
C VAL A 90 -16.96 -23.36 31.44
N ALA A 91 -17.08 -24.29 32.40
CA ALA A 91 -18.10 -25.33 32.43
C ALA A 91 -19.18 -24.98 33.44
N GLU A 92 -20.40 -25.50 33.25
CA GLU A 92 -21.40 -25.40 34.31
C GLU A 92 -21.01 -26.30 35.51
N PRO A 93 -21.35 -25.92 36.76
CA PRO A 93 -21.04 -26.74 37.93
C PRO A 93 -21.66 -28.14 37.82
N GLY A 94 -20.81 -29.17 37.74
CA GLY A 94 -21.22 -30.58 37.56
C GLY A 94 -20.95 -31.14 36.17
N GLU A 95 -20.47 -30.34 35.23
CA GLU A 95 -20.11 -30.76 33.87
C GLU A 95 -18.61 -31.09 33.75
N ILE A 96 -18.27 -32.20 33.10
CA ILE A 96 -16.88 -32.61 32.86
C ILE A 96 -16.46 -32.10 31.47
N VAL A 97 -15.59 -31.10 31.40
CA VAL A 97 -15.01 -30.62 30.14
C VAL A 97 -13.78 -31.45 29.79
N ILE A 98 -13.91 -32.32 28.80
CA ILE A 98 -12.82 -33.15 28.29
C ILE A 98 -12.19 -32.44 27.10
N ARG A 99 -10.97 -31.93 27.27
CA ARG A 99 -10.15 -31.43 26.17
C ARG A 99 -9.41 -32.61 25.55
N LEU A 100 -9.79 -32.98 24.33
CA LEU A 100 -9.07 -33.97 23.56
C LEU A 100 -7.88 -33.26 22.89
N ASP A 101 -6.73 -33.25 23.57
CA ASP A 101 -5.46 -32.90 22.94
C ASP A 101 -5.11 -34.02 21.95
N GLY A 102 -5.65 -33.90 20.74
CA GLY A 102 -5.23 -34.72 19.62
C GLY A 102 -3.72 -34.57 19.46
N SER A 103 -3.03 -35.70 19.30
CA SER A 103 -1.57 -35.84 19.19
C SER A 103 -0.97 -35.08 18.00
N ALA A 104 -0.94 -33.75 18.08
CA ALA A 104 -0.24 -32.85 17.19
C ALA A 104 0.48 -31.80 18.05
N ALA A 105 1.56 -32.23 18.69
CA ALA A 105 2.55 -31.31 19.20
C ALA A 105 2.99 -30.37 18.04
N THR A 106 2.91 -29.07 18.31
CA THR A 106 3.57 -27.99 17.57
C THR A 106 2.92 -27.54 16.25
N THR A 107 1.79 -26.87 16.35
CA THR A 107 1.63 -25.58 15.66
C THR A 107 1.07 -24.58 16.66
N VAL A 108 1.98 -23.87 17.33
CA VAL A 108 1.65 -22.61 18.02
C VAL A 108 1.02 -21.70 16.96
N GLN A 109 -0.29 -21.54 17.04
CA GLN A 109 -1.03 -20.61 16.22
C GLN A 109 -0.54 -19.21 16.62
N ARG A 110 0.43 -18.70 15.86
CA ARG A 110 1.04 -17.39 16.02
C ARG A 110 -0.09 -16.37 15.96
N ALA A 111 -0.36 -15.71 17.09
CA ALA A 111 -1.20 -14.51 17.11
C ALA A 111 -0.75 -13.56 15.98
N PRO A 112 -1.68 -12.91 15.25
CA PRO A 112 -1.30 -11.96 14.22
C PRO A 112 -0.38 -10.91 14.86
N ALA A 113 0.85 -10.82 14.36
CA ALA A 113 1.83 -9.90 14.86
C ALA A 113 1.26 -8.48 14.76
N ARG A 114 1.09 -7.83 15.92
CA ARG A 114 0.80 -6.41 16.04
C ARG A 114 1.86 -5.66 15.21
N PRO A 115 1.50 -4.83 14.22
CA PRO A 115 2.50 -4.07 13.49
C PRO A 115 3.24 -3.17 14.49
N ALA A 116 4.56 -3.28 14.51
CA ALA A 116 5.43 -2.49 15.36
C ALA A 116 5.22 -1.00 15.04
N ALA A 117 4.95 -0.20 16.08
CA ALA A 117 4.97 1.25 15.98
C ALA A 117 6.38 1.68 15.52
N ALA A 118 6.45 2.42 14.42
CA ALA A 118 7.69 2.98 13.91
C ALA A 118 8.26 3.98 14.95
N PRO A 119 9.59 3.98 15.21
CA PRO A 119 10.18 4.97 16.09
C PRO A 119 10.09 6.36 15.42
N ALA A 120 9.58 7.33 16.18
CA ALA A 120 9.62 8.73 15.81
C ALA A 120 11.07 9.17 15.59
N ARG A 121 11.30 9.85 14.47
CA ARG A 121 12.44 10.74 14.24
C ARG A 121 11.89 12.13 13.99
#